data_AF-A0A3E4V837-F1
#
_entry.id   AF-A0A3E4V837-F1
#
_cell.length_a   1.000
_cell.length_b   1.000
_cell.length_c   1.000
_cell.angle_alpha   90.00
_cell.angle_beta   90.00
_cell.angle_gamma   90.00
#
_symmetry.space_group_name_H-M   'P 1'
#
loop_
_entity.id
_entity.type
_entity.pdbx_description
1 polymer ?
#
loop_
_entity_poly.entity_id
_entity_poly.type
_entity_poly.pdbx_seq_one_letter_code
_entity_poly.pdbx_strand_id
1 'polypeptide(L)'
;MEPKKVIINYALLCKELEKQGKTKEKFSAELGRSKSFVCNMAKNPEQTEDFERTMCLLLGLEPGSLVKEPEKKGMTAAQALTVIRDEILENRRIMQENFEKIWNKLNTNTVQLEKIKDKVNEVSKTDYDKAVEWLKDKMAGGRYDGAKLLMESDAAGIKRSDIMKARNELKIKIQTTGYGKNSKAWWSLERE
;
A
#
# COMPACT_ATOMS: atom_id res chain seq x y z
N MET A 1 26.91 -8.85 48.79
CA MET A 1 25.63 -8.29 48.28
C MET A 1 24.52 -8.89 49.11
N GLU A 2 23.68 -8.06 49.73
CA GLU A 2 22.48 -8.57 50.39
C GLU A 2 21.52 -9.15 49.34
N PRO A 3 20.88 -10.29 49.60
CA PRO A 3 19.96 -10.89 48.64
C PRO A 3 18.76 -9.96 48.45
N LYS A 4 18.50 -9.60 47.20
CA LYS A 4 17.36 -8.76 46.85
C LYS A 4 16.07 -9.47 47.22
N LYS A 5 15.22 -8.79 47.98
CA LYS A 5 13.93 -9.31 48.45
C LYS A 5 12.80 -8.90 47.53
N VAL A 6 11.82 -9.79 47.38
CA VAL A 6 10.60 -9.61 46.59
C VAL A 6 9.38 -9.98 47.45
N ILE A 7 8.24 -9.36 47.15
CA ILE A 7 6.97 -9.67 47.81
C ILE A 7 6.19 -10.62 46.91
N ILE A 8 5.91 -11.83 47.38
CA ILE A 8 5.13 -12.81 46.62
C ILE A 8 3.65 -12.46 46.64
N ASN A 9 3.02 -12.49 45.47
CA ASN A 9 1.57 -12.41 45.31
C ASN A 9 0.94 -13.74 45.72
N TYR A 10 0.62 -13.88 47.00
CA TYR A 10 0.07 -15.11 47.59
C TYR A 10 -1.25 -15.56 46.92
N ALA A 11 -2.11 -14.63 46.50
CA ALA A 11 -3.36 -14.95 45.83
C ALA A 11 -3.11 -15.58 44.45
N LEU A 12 -2.20 -15.01 43.67
CA LEU A 12 -1.80 -15.55 42.37
C LEU A 12 -1.13 -16.92 42.51
N LEU A 13 -0.25 -17.08 43.51
CA LEU A 13 0.38 -18.36 43.82
C LEU A 13 -0.66 -19.45 44.13
N CYS A 14 -1.66 -19.14 44.96
CA CYS A 14 -2.73 -20.11 45.28
C CYS A 14 -3.52 -20.51 44.02
N LYS A 15 -3.85 -19.55 43.17
CA LYS A 15 -4.58 -19.80 41.92
C LYS A 15 -3.80 -20.71 40.96
N GLU A 16 -2.49 -20.51 40.85
CA GLU A 16 -1.66 -21.37 39.99
C GLU A 16 -1.53 -22.79 40.54
N LEU A 17 -1.42 -22.93 41.87
CA LEU A 17 -1.43 -24.25 42.52
C LEU A 17 -2.73 -25.01 42.29
N GLU A 18 -3.87 -24.32 42.43
CA GLU A 18 -5.20 -24.89 42.14
C GLU A 18 -5.32 -25.34 40.67
N LYS A 19 -4.87 -24.51 39.73
CA LYS A 19 -4.85 -24.85 38.30
C LYS A 19 -4.03 -26.10 37.99
N GLN A 20 -2.93 -26.31 38.72
CA GLN A 20 -2.05 -27.48 38.56
C GLN A 20 -2.47 -28.68 39.43
N GLY A 21 -3.58 -28.58 40.19
CA GLY A 21 -4.03 -29.63 41.11
C GLY A 21 -3.03 -29.91 42.24
N LYS A 22 -2.15 -28.97 42.57
CA LYS A 22 -1.14 -29.10 43.63
C LYS A 22 -1.67 -28.52 44.94
N THR A 23 -1.50 -29.26 46.04
CA THR A 23 -1.78 -28.72 47.38
C THR A 23 -0.61 -27.85 47.85
N LYS A 24 -0.90 -26.86 48.70
CA LYS A 24 0.10 -25.95 49.30
C LYS A 24 1.17 -26.72 50.09
N GLU A 25 0.77 -27.79 50.77
CA GLU A 25 1.67 -28.67 51.52
C GLU A 25 2.61 -29.45 50.59
N LYS A 26 2.07 -30.01 49.49
CA LYS A 26 2.86 -30.74 48.49
C LYS A 26 3.86 -29.81 47.82
N PHE A 27 3.44 -28.61 47.44
CA PHE A 27 4.34 -27.62 46.84
C PHE A 27 5.40 -27.12 47.85
N SER A 28 5.05 -26.96 49.13
CA SER A 28 6.03 -26.64 50.18
C SER A 28 7.10 -27.74 50.32
N ALA A 29 6.70 -29.01 50.20
CA ALA A 29 7.62 -30.15 50.21
C ALA A 29 8.50 -30.18 48.95
N GLU A 30 7.96 -29.88 47.76
CA GLU A 30 8.73 -29.75 46.51
C GLU A 30 9.80 -28.65 46.60
N LEU A 31 9.52 -27.58 47.35
CA LEU A 31 10.47 -26.49 47.65
C LEU A 31 11.49 -26.84 48.75
N GLY A 32 11.44 -28.04 49.35
CA GLY A 32 12.31 -28.44 50.46
C GLY A 32 12.06 -27.68 51.76
N ARG A 33 10.84 -27.16 51.97
CA ARG A 33 10.46 -26.37 53.15
C ARG A 33 9.45 -27.11 54.03
N SER A 34 9.11 -26.52 55.18
CA SER A 34 8.09 -27.06 56.08
C SER A 34 6.72 -27.08 55.39
N LYS A 35 5.86 -28.06 55.71
CA LYS A 35 4.54 -28.22 55.08
C LYS A 35 3.65 -26.97 55.16
N SER A 36 3.84 -26.16 56.20
CA SER A 36 3.08 -24.92 56.43
C SER A 36 3.68 -23.69 55.75
N PHE A 37 4.81 -23.83 55.05
CA PHE A 37 5.58 -22.70 54.53
C PHE A 37 4.79 -21.85 53.53
N VAL A 38 4.20 -22.47 52.50
CA VAL A 38 3.36 -21.74 51.53
C VAL A 38 2.14 -21.13 52.21
N CYS A 39 1.50 -21.83 53.15
CA CYS A 39 0.37 -21.29 53.93
C CYS A 39 0.76 -20.04 54.73
N ASN A 40 1.97 -20.01 55.28
CA ASN A 40 2.48 -18.88 56.06
C ASN A 40 2.87 -17.67 55.20
N MET A 41 3.03 -17.83 53.88
CA MET A 41 3.27 -16.70 52.97
C MET A 41 2.12 -15.70 52.93
N ALA A 42 0.91 -16.10 53.35
CA ALA A 42 -0.21 -15.16 53.53
C ALA A 42 0.12 -14.05 54.55
N LYS A 43 0.93 -14.38 55.56
CA LYS A 43 1.34 -13.45 56.64
C LYS A 43 2.73 -12.87 56.37
N ASN A 44 3.63 -13.68 55.81
CA ASN A 44 5.02 -13.32 55.55
C ASN A 44 5.38 -13.56 54.06
N PRO A 45 4.90 -12.70 53.13
CA PRO A 45 5.10 -12.89 51.69
C PRO A 45 6.50 -12.50 51.20
N GLU A 46 7.34 -11.92 52.05
CA GLU A 46 8.68 -11.46 51.67
C GLU A 46 9.64 -12.65 51.51
N GLN A 47 10.18 -12.82 50.30
CA GLN A 47 11.14 -13.89 49.95
C GLN A 47 12.32 -13.30 49.17
N THR A 48 13.38 -14.07 48.97
CA THR A 48 14.48 -13.64 48.08
C THR A 48 14.10 -13.81 46.62
N GLU A 49 14.66 -12.99 45.74
CA GLU A 49 14.43 -13.07 44.28
C GLU A 49 14.78 -14.46 43.73
N ASP A 50 15.90 -15.06 44.17
CA ASP A 50 16.30 -16.42 43.77
C ASP A 50 15.29 -17.49 44.18
N PHE A 51 14.63 -17.27 45.32
CA PHE A 51 13.61 -18.19 45.81
C PHE A 51 12.32 -18.09 44.99
N GLU A 52 11.91 -16.87 44.59
CA GLU A 52 10.81 -16.68 43.64
C GLU A 52 11.09 -17.35 42.30
N ARG A 53 12.32 -17.24 41.77
CA ARG A 53 12.72 -17.92 40.54
C ARG A 53 12.58 -19.44 40.64
N THR A 54 12.96 -20.00 41.79
CA THR A 54 12.81 -21.44 42.07
C THR A 54 11.32 -21.83 42.09
N MET A 55 10.47 -21.01 42.71
CA MET A 55 9.02 -21.23 42.72
C MET A 55 8.43 -21.17 41.30
N CYS A 56 8.82 -20.18 40.50
CA CYS A 56 8.39 -20.04 39.11
C CYS A 56 8.85 -21.23 38.26
N LEU A 57 10.08 -21.70 38.43
CA LEU A 57 10.60 -22.89 37.74
C LEU A 57 9.76 -24.14 38.05
N LEU A 58 9.42 -24.39 39.32
CA LEU A 58 8.62 -25.56 39.72
C LEU A 58 7.15 -25.48 39.26
N LEU A 59 6.66 -24.27 38.94
CA LEU A 59 5.32 -24.03 38.43
C LEU A 59 5.30 -23.84 36.90
N GLY A 60 6.45 -23.85 36.23
CA GLY A 60 6.54 -23.57 34.79
C GLY A 60 6.17 -22.13 34.41
N LEU A 61 6.37 -21.17 35.31
CA LEU A 61 6.16 -19.75 35.09
C LEU A 61 7.47 -19.03 34.78
N GLU A 62 7.39 -17.88 34.12
CA GLU A 62 8.56 -17.02 33.92
C GLU A 62 9.00 -16.36 35.24
N PRO A 63 10.31 -16.18 35.48
CA PRO A 63 10.82 -15.41 36.62
C PRO A 63 10.11 -14.07 36.79
N GLY A 64 9.72 -13.72 38.02
CA GLY A 64 8.99 -12.48 38.32
C GLY A 64 7.47 -12.60 38.21
N SER A 65 6.92 -13.68 37.65
CA SER A 65 5.47 -13.86 37.49
C SER A 65 4.71 -13.89 38.82
N LEU A 66 5.37 -14.31 39.90
CA LEU A 66 4.75 -14.39 41.23
C LEU A 66 5.02 -13.15 42.09
N VAL A 67 5.79 -12.18 41.59
CA VAL A 67 6.08 -10.95 42.34
C VAL A 67 4.85 -10.05 42.32
N LYS A 68 4.43 -9.56 43.49
CA LYS A 68 3.39 -8.56 43.60
C LYS A 68 3.89 -7.29 42.91
N GLU A 69 3.21 -6.89 41.83
CA GLU A 69 3.51 -5.61 41.19
C GLU A 69 3.43 -4.49 42.24
N PRO A 70 4.39 -3.54 42.26
CA PRO A 70 4.21 -2.35 43.06
C PRO A 70 2.90 -1.70 42.62
N GLU A 71 2.07 -1.29 43.57
CA GLU A 71 0.85 -0.53 43.26
C GLU A 71 1.27 0.65 42.39
N LYS A 72 0.95 0.57 41.09
CA LYS A 72 1.13 1.70 40.18
C LYS A 72 0.26 2.80 40.77
N LYS A 73 0.89 3.84 41.33
CA LYS A 73 0.19 5.09 41.64
C LYS A 73 -0.53 5.47 40.35
N GLY A 74 -1.85 5.32 40.34
CA GLY A 74 -2.64 5.56 39.15
C GLY A 74 -2.34 6.97 38.64
N MET A 75 -2.06 7.10 37.36
CA MET A 75 -2.08 8.42 36.71
C MET A 75 -3.40 9.09 37.09
N THR A 76 -3.32 10.35 37.52
CA THR A 76 -4.55 11.13 37.74
C THR A 76 -5.26 11.27 36.39
N ALA A 77 -6.59 11.43 36.40
CA ALA A 77 -7.35 11.61 35.17
C ALA A 77 -6.78 12.76 34.30
N ALA A 78 -6.27 13.82 34.93
CA ALA A 78 -5.60 14.92 34.26
C ALA A 78 -4.30 14.49 33.53
N GLN A 79 -3.48 13.64 34.15
CA GLN A 79 -2.25 13.13 33.51
C GLN A 79 -2.57 12.20 32.34
N ALA A 80 -3.57 11.33 32.50
CA ALA A 80 -4.03 10.47 31.41
C ALA A 80 -4.56 11.28 30.22
N LEU A 81 -5.33 12.34 30.48
CA LEU A 81 -5.84 13.24 29.44
C LEU A 81 -4.73 14.00 28.70
N THR A 82 -3.65 14.38 29.37
CA THR A 82 -2.50 15.03 28.72
C THR A 82 -1.80 14.05 27.77
N VAL A 83 -1.52 12.82 28.21
CA VAL A 83 -0.89 11.80 27.36
C VAL A 83 -1.75 11.51 26.13
N ILE A 84 -3.06 11.31 26.32
CA ILE A 84 -4.00 11.06 25.21
C ILE A 84 -4.02 12.25 24.24
N ARG A 85 -4.00 13.50 24.75
CA ARG A 85 -3.95 14.69 23.90
C ARG A 85 -2.68 14.72 23.05
N ASP A 86 -1.53 14.48 23.66
CA ASP A 86 -0.23 14.55 22.99
C ASP A 86 -0.13 13.46 21.90
N GLU A 87 -0.62 12.25 22.19
CA GLU A 87 -0.71 11.16 21.20
C GLU A 87 -1.64 11.50 20.03
N ILE A 88 -2.80 12.13 20.29
CA ILE A 88 -3.72 12.56 19.23
C ILE A 88 -3.07 13.62 18.35
N LEU A 89 -2.35 14.58 18.93
CA LEU A 89 -1.67 15.64 18.18
C LEU A 89 -0.55 15.07 17.31
N GLU A 90 0.25 14.15 17.84
CA GLU A 90 1.33 13.53 17.08
C GLU A 90 0.80 12.63 15.97
N ASN A 91 -0.23 11.83 16.24
CA ASN A 91 -0.90 11.02 15.21
C ASN A 91 -1.49 11.90 14.10
N ARG A 92 -2.08 13.05 14.45
CA ARG A 92 -2.57 14.01 13.46
C ARG A 92 -1.45 14.56 12.58
N ARG A 93 -0.30 14.89 13.17
CA ARG A 93 0.87 15.39 12.44
C ARG A 93 1.40 14.34 11.46
N ILE A 94 1.63 13.12 11.93
CA ILE A 94 2.07 11.99 11.10
C ILE A 94 1.08 11.75 9.95
N MET A 95 -0.21 11.80 10.24
CA MET A 95 -1.26 11.60 9.24
C MET A 95 -1.25 12.70 8.17
N GLN A 96 -1.08 13.97 8.54
CA GLN A 96 -0.96 15.08 7.59
C GLN A 96 0.27 14.94 6.69
N GLU A 97 1.44 14.63 7.25
CA GLU A 97 2.67 14.41 6.48
C GLU A 97 2.52 13.23 5.50
N ASN A 98 1.86 12.16 5.92
CA ASN A 98 1.58 11.01 5.06
C ASN A 98 0.60 11.35 3.93
N PHE A 99 -0.47 12.11 4.23
CA PHE A 99 -1.40 12.57 3.20
C PHE A 99 -0.72 13.42 2.15
N GLU A 100 0.17 14.33 2.55
CA GLU A 100 0.93 15.17 1.61
C GLU A 100 1.85 14.33 0.71
N LYS A 101 2.57 13.35 1.29
CA LYS A 101 3.40 12.40 0.52
C LYS A 101 2.57 11.58 -0.47
N ILE A 102 1.42 11.07 -0.04
CA ILE A 102 0.49 10.30 -0.90
C ILE A 102 -0.02 11.19 -2.03
N TRP A 103 -0.43 12.41 -1.72
CA TRP A 103 -0.96 13.36 -2.69
C TRP A 103 0.09 13.73 -3.75
N ASN A 104 1.33 14.01 -3.34
CA ASN A 104 2.43 14.30 -4.27
C ASN A 104 2.75 13.13 -5.20
N LYS A 105 2.74 11.89 -4.67
CA LYS A 105 2.91 10.68 -5.48
C LYS A 105 1.74 10.48 -6.44
N LEU A 106 0.51 10.66 -5.98
CA LEU A 106 -0.69 10.56 -6.79
C LEU A 106 -0.62 11.54 -7.97
N ASN A 107 -0.31 12.81 -7.71
CA ASN A 107 -0.21 13.83 -8.74
C ASN A 107 0.88 13.50 -9.78
N THR A 108 2.04 13.01 -9.30
CA THR A 108 3.14 12.58 -10.19
C THR A 108 2.70 11.41 -11.07
N ASN A 109 2.05 10.41 -10.49
CA ASN A 109 1.53 9.24 -11.22
C ASN A 109 0.47 9.65 -12.25
N THR A 110 -0.42 10.59 -11.92
CA THR A 110 -1.41 11.13 -12.87
C THR A 110 -0.73 11.72 -14.11
N VAL A 111 0.30 12.56 -13.92
CA VAL A 111 1.06 13.15 -15.04
C VAL A 111 1.80 12.08 -15.85
N GLN A 112 2.35 11.06 -15.19
CA GLN A 112 3.03 9.95 -15.86
C GLN A 112 2.06 9.12 -16.70
N LEU A 113 0.87 8.81 -16.17
CA LEU A 113 -0.15 8.06 -16.88
C LEU A 113 -0.63 8.80 -18.14
N GLU A 114 -0.81 10.13 -18.08
CA GLU A 114 -1.20 10.90 -19.27
C GLU A 114 -0.10 10.84 -20.35
N LYS A 115 1.17 10.97 -19.96
CA LYS A 115 2.30 10.81 -20.89
C LYS A 115 2.39 9.40 -21.50
N ILE A 116 2.08 8.36 -20.71
CA ILE A 116 2.05 6.98 -21.21
C ILE A 116 0.91 6.82 -22.20
N LYS A 117 -0.28 7.33 -21.88
CA LYS A 117 -1.44 7.32 -22.78
C LYS A 117 -1.12 7.98 -24.12
N ASP A 118 -0.49 9.16 -24.12
CA ASP A 118 -0.09 9.85 -25.36
C ASP A 118 0.87 8.99 -26.20
N LYS A 119 1.91 8.44 -25.57
CA LYS A 119 2.87 7.55 -26.26
C LYS A 119 2.23 6.26 -26.77
N VAL A 120 1.32 5.67 -26.01
CA VAL A 120 0.60 4.47 -26.42
C VAL A 120 -0.28 4.78 -27.63
N ASN A 121 -0.96 5.92 -27.64
CA ASN A 121 -1.73 6.35 -28.81
C ASN A 121 -0.82 6.50 -30.04
N GLU A 122 0.36 7.13 -29.91
CA GLU A 122 1.33 7.25 -31.00
C GLU A 122 1.82 5.90 -31.53
N VAL A 123 2.15 4.96 -30.64
CA VAL A 123 2.66 3.63 -31.00
C VAL A 123 1.54 2.73 -31.54
N SER A 124 0.31 2.91 -31.08
CA SER A 124 -0.85 2.13 -31.52
C SER A 124 -1.31 2.46 -32.94
N LYS A 125 -0.94 3.64 -33.46
CA LYS A 125 -1.24 4.01 -34.85
C LYS A 125 -0.45 3.12 -35.81
N THR A 126 -1.18 2.22 -36.46
CA THR A 126 -0.64 1.43 -37.55
C THR A 126 -0.25 2.32 -38.73
N ASP A 127 0.60 1.82 -39.65
CA ASP A 127 0.90 2.53 -40.91
C ASP A 127 -0.38 2.90 -41.67
N TYR A 128 -1.43 2.08 -41.54
CA TYR A 128 -2.75 2.33 -42.07
C TYR A 128 -3.46 3.52 -41.40
N ASP A 129 -3.46 3.58 -40.06
CA ASP A 129 -4.11 4.68 -39.33
C ASP A 129 -3.48 6.03 -39.66
N LYS A 130 -2.14 6.05 -39.81
CA LYS A 130 -1.40 7.24 -40.27
C LYS A 130 -1.82 7.64 -41.69
N ALA A 131 -2.02 6.68 -42.59
CA ALA A 131 -2.49 6.93 -43.94
C ALA A 131 -3.92 7.51 -43.94
N VAL A 132 -4.83 7.00 -43.12
CA VAL A 132 -6.21 7.50 -42.98
C VAL A 132 -6.24 8.93 -42.47
N GLU A 133 -5.51 9.23 -41.39
CA GLU A 133 -5.45 10.59 -40.83
C GLU A 133 -4.86 11.59 -41.81
N TRP A 134 -3.73 11.23 -42.43
CA TRP A 134 -3.06 12.09 -43.40
C TRP A 134 -3.95 12.39 -44.62
N LEU A 135 -4.67 11.38 -45.10
CA LEU A 135 -5.59 11.51 -46.22
C LEU A 135 -6.78 12.43 -45.87
N LYS A 136 -7.33 12.32 -44.65
CA LYS A 136 -8.38 13.22 -44.15
C LYS A 136 -7.88 14.67 -44.01
N ASP A 137 -6.69 14.87 -43.46
CA ASP A 137 -6.09 16.20 -43.27
C ASP A 137 -5.90 16.95 -44.61
N LYS A 138 -5.33 16.27 -45.62
CA LYS A 138 -5.15 16.85 -46.97
C LYS A 138 -6.46 17.22 -47.65
N MET A 139 -7.54 16.53 -47.34
CA MET A 139 -8.87 16.78 -47.91
C MET A 139 -9.80 17.60 -47.01
N ALA A 140 -9.36 18.00 -45.81
CA ALA A 140 -10.11 18.93 -44.96
C ALA A 140 -10.29 20.30 -45.66
N GLY A 141 -9.31 20.71 -46.48
CA GLY A 141 -9.37 21.91 -47.31
C GLY A 141 -10.20 21.78 -48.59
N GLY A 142 -10.86 20.65 -48.84
CA GLY A 142 -11.66 20.38 -50.03
C GLY A 142 -10.95 19.45 -51.03
N ARG A 143 -11.15 19.69 -52.34
CA ARG A 143 -10.60 18.81 -53.38
C ARG A 143 -9.08 18.97 -53.51
N TYR A 144 -8.37 17.86 -53.63
CA TYR A 144 -6.91 17.81 -53.77
C TYR A 144 -6.49 17.07 -55.04
N ASP A 145 -5.38 17.44 -55.65
CA ASP A 145 -4.86 16.78 -56.86
C ASP A 145 -4.26 15.41 -56.48
N GLY A 146 -4.85 14.32 -56.98
CA GLY A 146 -4.44 12.96 -56.63
C GLY A 146 -3.00 12.60 -57.01
N ALA A 147 -2.47 13.16 -58.11
CA ALA A 147 -1.08 12.90 -58.50
C ALA A 147 -0.11 13.58 -57.54
N LYS A 148 -0.40 14.82 -57.16
CA LYS A 148 0.35 15.58 -56.15
C LYS A 148 0.26 14.91 -54.78
N LEU A 149 -0.92 14.42 -54.41
CA LEU A 149 -1.17 13.70 -53.17
C LEU A 149 -0.29 12.45 -53.03
N LEU A 150 -0.24 11.62 -54.08
CA LEU A 150 0.59 10.41 -54.04
C LEU A 150 2.09 10.71 -54.00
N MET A 151 2.54 11.79 -54.63
CA MET A 151 3.93 12.23 -54.54
C MET A 151 4.28 12.72 -53.12
N GLU A 152 3.38 13.48 -52.49
CA GLU A 152 3.55 13.94 -51.11
C GLU A 152 3.46 12.80 -50.09
N SER A 153 2.66 11.76 -50.35
CA SER A 153 2.60 10.60 -49.47
C SER A 153 3.92 9.83 -49.44
N ASP A 154 4.59 9.70 -50.61
CA ASP A 154 5.92 9.06 -50.66
C ASP A 154 6.96 9.89 -49.90
N ALA A 155 6.92 11.22 -50.07
CA ALA A 155 7.81 12.13 -49.33
C ALA A 155 7.57 12.11 -47.82
N ALA A 156 6.34 11.84 -47.40
CA ALA A 156 5.95 11.64 -46.00
C ALA A 156 6.21 10.23 -45.47
N GLY A 157 6.74 9.30 -46.29
CA GLY A 157 7.02 7.92 -45.91
C GLY A 157 5.78 7.05 -45.74
N ILE A 158 4.63 7.46 -46.28
CA ILE A 158 3.37 6.70 -46.20
C ILE A 158 3.26 5.78 -47.42
N LYS A 159 3.04 4.49 -47.20
CA LYS A 159 2.93 3.50 -48.28
C LYS A 159 1.70 3.80 -49.14
N ARG A 160 1.90 3.80 -50.46
CA ARG A 160 0.80 3.93 -51.43
C ARG A 160 -0.29 2.86 -51.27
N SER A 161 0.07 1.65 -50.84
CA SER A 161 -0.90 0.58 -50.57
C SER A 161 -1.90 0.98 -49.48
N ASP A 162 -1.41 1.63 -48.42
CA ASP A 162 -2.24 2.06 -47.29
C ASP A 162 -3.10 3.28 -47.67
N ILE A 163 -2.56 4.21 -48.47
CA ILE A 163 -3.33 5.32 -49.07
C ILE A 163 -4.46 4.80 -49.95
N MET A 164 -4.20 3.80 -50.81
CA MET A 164 -5.23 3.24 -51.68
C MET A 164 -6.29 2.46 -50.89
N LYS A 165 -5.89 1.75 -49.84
CA LYS A 165 -6.83 1.09 -48.92
C LYS A 165 -7.71 2.12 -48.20
N ALA A 166 -7.10 3.17 -47.63
CA ALA A 166 -7.79 4.25 -46.93
C ALA A 166 -8.75 5.00 -47.87
N ARG A 167 -8.33 5.24 -49.11
CA ARG A 167 -9.16 5.85 -50.15
C ARG A 167 -10.45 5.06 -50.39
N ASN A 168 -10.32 3.74 -50.50
CA ASN A 168 -11.47 2.85 -50.76
C ASN A 168 -12.42 2.82 -49.56
N GLU A 169 -11.90 2.73 -48.34
CA GLU A 169 -12.72 2.70 -47.12
C GLU A 169 -13.41 4.05 -46.86
N LEU A 170 -12.72 5.18 -47.10
CA LEU A 170 -13.27 6.53 -46.97
C LEU A 170 -14.16 6.95 -48.15
N LYS A 171 -14.39 6.06 -49.13
CA LYS A 171 -15.22 6.31 -50.32
C LYS A 171 -14.88 7.63 -51.03
N ILE A 172 -13.58 7.91 -51.19
CA ILE A 172 -13.13 9.16 -51.79
C ILE A 172 -13.65 9.29 -53.21
N LYS A 173 -14.31 10.42 -53.47
CA LYS A 173 -14.81 10.77 -54.80
C LYS A 173 -13.67 11.25 -55.67
N ILE A 174 -13.57 10.70 -56.87
CA ILE A 174 -12.63 11.15 -57.90
C ILE A 174 -13.39 11.87 -59.01
N GLN A 175 -12.98 13.10 -59.28
CA GLN A 175 -13.45 13.89 -60.41
C GLN A 175 -12.28 14.17 -61.34
N THR A 176 -12.34 13.64 -62.55
CA THR A 176 -11.33 13.92 -63.57
C THR A 176 -11.74 15.15 -64.36
N THR A 177 -10.84 16.12 -64.49
CA THR A 177 -11.05 17.34 -65.28
C THR A 177 -9.91 17.53 -66.28
N GLY A 178 -10.21 18.00 -67.49
CA GLY A 178 -9.24 18.25 -68.56
C GLY A 178 -9.25 17.18 -69.66
N TYR A 179 -8.47 17.41 -70.71
CA TYR A 179 -8.38 16.53 -71.89
C TYR A 179 -6.94 16.08 -72.15
N GLY A 180 -6.78 14.81 -72.54
CA GLY A 180 -5.49 14.23 -72.92
C GLY A 180 -4.45 14.26 -71.78
N LYS A 181 -3.20 14.60 -72.10
CA LYS A 181 -2.07 14.62 -71.15
C LYS A 181 -2.22 15.62 -69.99
N ASN A 182 -3.16 16.56 -70.10
CA ASN A 182 -3.43 17.57 -69.07
C ASN A 182 -4.61 17.21 -68.15
N SER A 183 -5.11 15.96 -68.21
CA SER A 183 -6.17 15.49 -67.31
C SER A 183 -5.67 15.42 -65.86
N LYS A 184 -6.42 15.99 -64.93
CA LYS A 184 -6.16 15.91 -63.48
C LYS A 184 -7.27 15.15 -62.79
N ALA A 185 -6.90 14.24 -61.89
CA ALA A 185 -7.82 13.52 -61.02
C ALA A 185 -7.91 14.23 -59.67
N TRP A 186 -9.02 14.91 -59.41
CA TRP A 186 -9.30 15.58 -58.15
C TRP A 186 -9.96 14.62 -57.18
N TRP A 187 -9.39 14.50 -55.99
CA TRP A 187 -9.87 13.64 -54.92
C TRP A 187 -10.55 14.52 -53.87
N SER A 188 -11.69 14.09 -53.35
CA SER A 188 -12.39 14.78 -52.27
C SER A 188 -13.13 13.79 -51.38
N LEU A 189 -13.26 14.13 -50.10
CA LEU A 189 -14.17 13.41 -49.20
C LEU A 189 -15.61 13.53 -49.72
N GLU A 190 -16.38 12.46 -49.57
CA GLU A 190 -17.81 12.51 -49.75
C GLU A 190 -18.39 13.42 -48.66
N ARG A 191 -19.01 14.54 -49.05
CA ARG A 191 -19.72 15.40 -48.09
C ARG A 191 -21.02 14.68 -47.75
N GLU A 192 -21.26 14.45 -46.45
CA GLU A 192 -22.59 14.10 -45.93
C GLU A 192 -23.63 15.15 -46.34
#